data_AF-D8J5D6-F1
#
_entry.id   AF-D8J5D6-F1
#
_cell.length_a   1.000
_cell.length_b   1.000
_cell.length_c   1.000
_cell.angle_alpha   90.00
_cell.angle_beta   90.00
_cell.angle_gamma   90.00
#
_symmetry.space_group_name_H-M   'P 1'
#
loop_
_entity.id
_entity.type
_entity.pdbx_description
1 polymer ?
#
loop_
_entity_poly.entity_id
_entity_poly.type
_entity_poly.pdbx_seq_one_letter_code
_entity_poly.pdbx_strand_id
1 'polypeptide(L)'
;MSDPADLQALRKDAHDLDVTVWVGKGGIDAVTEELADQLTERELVKVKFHRAARGGTTTEELAAELAEAVDATLVETRGNTAVYH
;
A
#
# COMPACT_ATOMS: atom_id res chain seq x y z
N MET A 1 -14.98 9.34 -1.34
CA MET A 1 -15.34 8.20 -2.19
C MET A 1 -15.06 8.62 -3.61
N SER A 2 -13.82 8.38 -4.07
CA SER A 2 -13.37 8.77 -5.41
C SER A 2 -14.20 8.05 -6.48
N ASP A 3 -14.35 8.66 -7.65
CA ASP A 3 -15.17 8.09 -8.72
C ASP A 3 -14.58 6.74 -9.16
N PRO A 4 -15.39 5.70 -9.45
CA PRO A 4 -14.87 4.43 -9.97
C PRO A 4 -14.05 4.55 -11.26
N ALA A 5 -14.20 5.63 -12.03
CA ALA A 5 -13.31 5.96 -13.14
C ALA A 5 -11.90 6.37 -12.65
N ASP A 6 -11.80 7.11 -11.54
CA ASP A 6 -10.55 7.58 -10.95
C ASP A 6 -9.71 6.39 -10.46
N LEU A 7 -10.34 5.41 -9.78
CA LEU A 7 -9.64 4.21 -9.33
C LEU A 7 -9.08 3.36 -10.47
N GLN A 8 -9.75 3.31 -11.63
CA GLN A 8 -9.22 2.62 -12.80
C GLN A 8 -8.01 3.34 -13.41
N ALA A 9 -8.02 4.68 -13.43
CA ALA A 9 -6.88 5.46 -13.86
C ALA A 9 -5.69 5.24 -12.92
N LEU A 10 -5.90 5.36 -11.60
CA LEU A 10 -4.87 5.11 -10.59
C LEU A 10 -4.29 3.70 -10.69
N ARG A 11 -5.12 2.68 -10.94
CA ARG A 11 -4.64 1.29 -11.13
C ARG A 11 -3.76 1.13 -12.38
N LYS A 12 -4.01 1.90 -13.43
CA LYS A 12 -3.17 1.86 -14.63
C LYS A 12 -1.77 2.42 -14.32
N ASP A 13 -1.72 3.55 -13.63
CA ASP A 13 -0.47 4.20 -13.27
C ASP A 13 0.31 3.42 -12.20
N ALA A 14 -0.43 2.75 -11.30
CA ALA A 14 0.10 1.85 -10.29
C ALA A 14 1.01 0.75 -10.87
N HIS A 15 0.74 0.25 -12.08
CA HIS A 15 1.49 -0.86 -12.66
C HIS A 15 2.99 -0.58 -12.78
N ASP A 16 3.36 0.65 -13.18
CA ASP A 16 4.73 1.02 -13.52
C ASP A 16 5.52 1.63 -12.36
N LEU A 17 4.89 1.79 -11.19
CA LEU A 17 5.56 2.31 -9.99
C LEU A 17 6.64 1.36 -9.46
N ASP A 18 7.77 1.94 -9.07
CA ASP A 18 8.72 1.26 -8.22
C ASP A 18 8.18 1.13 -6.78
N VAL A 19 8.60 0.06 -6.11
CA VAL A 19 8.33 -0.08 -4.67
C VAL A 19 9.23 0.88 -3.91
N THR A 20 8.65 1.63 -2.98
CA THR A 20 9.39 2.59 -2.13
C THR A 20 9.27 2.31 -0.65
N VAL A 21 8.36 1.43 -0.22
CA VAL A 21 8.17 1.02 1.18
C VAL A 21 8.16 -0.50 1.27
N TRP A 22 8.83 -1.06 2.28
CA TRP A 22 8.93 -2.51 2.49
C TRP A 22 8.49 -2.92 3.90
N VAL A 23 7.41 -3.71 3.97
CA VAL A 23 6.92 -4.26 5.24
C VAL A 23 7.69 -5.52 5.59
N GLY A 24 8.53 -5.41 6.62
CA GLY A 24 9.38 -6.50 7.11
C GLY A 24 8.79 -7.23 8.31
N LYS A 25 9.67 -7.93 9.06
CA LYS A 25 9.31 -8.65 10.30
C LYS A 25 8.70 -7.78 11.40
N GLY A 26 8.86 -6.46 11.31
CA GLY A 26 8.30 -5.49 12.25
C GLY A 26 6.81 -5.22 12.04
N GLY A 27 6.21 -5.76 10.99
CA GLY A 27 4.80 -5.53 10.66
C GLY A 27 4.55 -4.14 10.07
N ILE A 28 3.27 -3.80 9.93
CA ILE A 28 2.80 -2.56 9.30
C ILE A 28 3.11 -1.32 10.14
N ASP A 29 3.05 -1.44 11.48
CA ASP A 29 3.33 -0.34 12.41
C ASP A 29 4.71 0.30 12.18
N ALA A 30 5.68 -0.49 11.72
CA ALA A 30 7.04 -0.02 11.46
C ALA A 30 7.16 0.89 10.23
N VAL A 31 6.13 0.98 9.38
CA VAL A 31 6.16 1.77 8.13
C VAL A 31 5.03 2.79 8.01
N THR A 32 4.14 2.87 8.99
CA THR A 32 2.95 3.75 8.95
C THR A 32 3.33 5.21 8.75
N GLU A 33 4.32 5.71 9.50
CA GLU A 33 4.80 7.10 9.39
C GLU A 33 5.46 7.37 8.04
N GLU A 34 6.34 6.47 7.58
CA GLU A 34 7.01 6.59 6.28
C GLU A 34 6.01 6.59 5.11
N LEU A 35 5.00 5.73 5.16
CA LEU A 35 3.96 5.67 4.12
C LEU A 35 3.13 6.96 4.12
N ALA A 36 2.70 7.43 5.30
CA ALA A 36 1.94 8.67 5.41
C ALA A 36 2.73 9.87 4.86
N ASP A 37 4.01 9.99 5.22
CA ASP A 37 4.88 11.05 4.73
C ASP A 37 5.02 11.01 3.20
N GLN A 38 5.25 9.82 2.62
CA GLN A 38 5.35 9.69 1.16
C GLN A 38 4.04 10.05 0.44
N LEU A 39 2.89 9.71 1.01
CA LEU A 39 1.58 10.06 0.44
C LEU A 39 1.27 11.56 0.52
N THR A 40 1.95 12.32 1.39
CA THR A 40 1.84 13.79 1.36
C THR A 40 2.56 14.41 0.16
N GLU A 41 3.57 13.73 -0.39
CA GLU A 41 4.41 14.21 -1.50
C GLU A 41 4.08 13.56 -2.84
N ARG A 42 3.42 12.40 -2.82
CA ARG A 42 3.20 11.54 -3.99
C ARG A 42 1.74 11.14 -4.07
N GLU A 43 1.20 11.16 -5.28
CA GLU A 43 -0.16 10.70 -5.54
C GLU A 43 -0.33 9.21 -5.29
N LEU A 44 0.70 8.40 -5.55
CA LEU A 44 0.66 6.95 -5.36
C LEU A 44 1.95 6.43 -4.73
N VAL A 45 1.81 5.49 -3.80
CA VAL A 45 2.93 4.79 -3.16
C VAL A 45 2.73 3.28 -3.27
N LYS A 46 3.70 2.58 -3.86
CA LYS A 46 3.70 1.12 -3.95
C LYS A 46 4.52 0.53 -2.80
N VAL A 47 3.85 -0.28 -1.98
CA VAL A 47 4.40 -0.97 -0.82
C VAL A 47 4.60 -2.44 -1.13
N LYS A 48 5.68 -3.05 -0.63
CA LYS A 48 5.94 -4.49 -0.73
C LYS A 48 5.95 -5.16 0.63
N PHE A 49 5.18 -6.22 0.76
CA PHE A 49 5.13 -7.07 1.95
C PHE A 49 6.14 -8.20 1.81
N HIS A 50 7.10 -8.30 2.72
CA HIS A 50 8.00 -9.45 2.77
C HIS A 50 7.30 -10.67 3.38
N ARG A 51 7.82 -11.87 3.07
CA ARG A 51 7.31 -13.13 3.63
C ARG A 51 7.25 -13.11 5.16
N ALA A 52 8.22 -12.45 5.81
CA ALA A 52 8.28 -12.37 7.26
C ALA A 52 7.13 -11.55 7.88
N ALA A 53 6.52 -10.61 7.15
CA ALA A 53 5.36 -9.85 7.60
C ALA A 53 4.06 -10.69 7.52
N ARG A 54 3.97 -11.59 6.52
CA ARG A 54 2.76 -12.38 6.23
C ARG A 54 2.67 -13.70 6.99
N GLY A 55 3.45 -13.89 8.04
CA GLY A 55 3.64 -15.20 8.70
C GLY A 55 2.36 -15.88 9.20
N GLY A 56 1.28 -15.12 9.41
CA GLY A 56 -0.03 -15.63 9.81
C GLY A 56 -1.22 -14.89 9.19
N THR A 57 -1.00 -14.16 8.09
CA THR A 57 -2.01 -13.31 7.45
C THR A 57 -1.71 -13.15 5.96
N THR A 58 -2.60 -12.53 5.21
CA THR A 58 -2.49 -12.31 3.78
C THR A 58 -1.91 -10.93 3.44
N THR A 59 -1.54 -10.72 2.17
CA THR A 59 -1.17 -9.37 1.70
C THR A 59 -2.37 -8.44 1.77
N GLU A 60 -3.55 -8.95 1.45
CA GLU A 60 -4.82 -8.23 1.39
C GLU A 60 -5.23 -7.69 2.76
N GLU A 61 -5.18 -8.53 3.79
CA GLU A 61 -5.47 -8.13 5.18
C GLU A 61 -4.48 -7.07 5.66
N LEU A 62 -3.17 -7.32 5.56
CA LEU A 62 -2.16 -6.33 5.94
C LEU A 62 -2.28 -5.04 5.15
N ALA A 63 -2.66 -5.11 3.88
CA ALA A 63 -2.79 -3.94 3.05
C ALA A 63 -3.99 -3.08 3.47
N ALA A 64 -5.11 -3.71 3.81
CA ALA A 64 -6.28 -3.04 4.34
C ALA A 64 -6.00 -2.42 5.72
N GLU A 65 -5.37 -3.17 6.63
CA GLU A 65 -4.98 -2.66 7.95
C GLU A 65 -4.04 -1.46 7.85
N LEU A 66 -3.05 -1.51 6.93
CA LEU A 66 -2.15 -0.39 6.70
C LEU A 66 -2.87 0.83 6.11
N ALA A 67 -3.82 0.62 5.18
CA ALA A 67 -4.63 1.71 4.60
C ALA A 67 -5.41 2.43 5.70
N GLU A 68 -6.07 1.68 6.59
CA GLU A 68 -6.79 2.25 7.73
C GLU A 68 -5.85 3.00 8.69
N ALA A 69 -4.65 2.45 8.95
CA ALA A 69 -3.68 3.06 9.85
C ALA A 69 -3.13 4.41 9.36
N VAL A 70 -3.07 4.63 8.03
CA VAL A 70 -2.59 5.89 7.43
C VAL A 70 -3.71 6.78 6.87
N ASP A 71 -4.98 6.41 7.05
CA ASP A 71 -6.14 7.09 6.43
C ASP A 71 -6.01 7.25 4.90
N ALA A 72 -5.53 6.19 4.23
CA ALA A 72 -5.31 6.16 2.78
C ALA A 72 -6.28 5.24 2.06
N THR A 73 -6.40 5.41 0.75
CA THR A 73 -7.17 4.53 -0.13
C THR A 73 -6.29 3.42 -0.68
N LEU A 74 -6.66 2.16 -0.40
CA LEU A 74 -6.06 1.00 -1.07
C LEU A 74 -6.57 0.89 -2.51
N VAL A 75 -5.70 1.17 -3.50
CA VAL A 75 -6.04 1.15 -4.93
C VAL A 75 -6.07 -0.28 -5.50
N GLU A 76 -5.06 -1.06 -5.16
CA GLU A 76 -4.96 -2.48 -5.53
C GLU A 76 -3.99 -3.26 -4.65
N THR A 77 -4.19 -4.58 -4.63
CA THR A 77 -3.17 -5.56 -4.23
C THR A 77 -2.82 -6.43 -5.43
N ARG A 78 -1.53 -6.77 -5.57
CA ARG A 78 -1.05 -7.70 -6.60
C ARG A 78 0.12 -8.52 -6.06
N GLY A 79 -0.13 -9.79 -5.79
CA GLY A 79 0.87 -10.69 -5.20
C GLY A 79 1.30 -10.23 -3.80
N ASN A 80 2.52 -9.70 -3.69
CA ASN A 80 3.06 -9.24 -2.41
C ASN A 80 3.18 -7.71 -2.34
N THR A 81 2.50 -6.97 -3.21
CA THR A 81 2.51 -5.52 -3.22
C THR A 81 1.11 -4.94 -3.10
N ALA A 82 1.02 -3.74 -2.53
CA ALA A 82 -0.18 -2.93 -2.51
C ALA A 82 0.16 -1.50 -2.96
N VAL A 83 -0.82 -0.80 -3.51
CA VAL A 83 -0.69 0.61 -3.90
C VAL A 83 -1.70 1.45 -3.14
N TYR A 84 -1.24 2.55 -2.59
CA TYR A 84 -2.00 3.49 -1.76
C TYR A 84 -2.08 4.85 -2.44
N HIS A 85 -3.21 5.52 -2.24
CA HIS A 85 -3.51 6.89 -2.65
C HIS A 85 -4.02 7.69 -1.44
#